data_AF-A0A842RSI7-F1
#
_entry.id   AF-A0A842RSI7-F1
#
_cell.length_a   1.000
_cell.length_b   1.000
_cell.length_c   1.000
_cell.angle_alpha   90.00
_cell.angle_beta   90.00
_cell.angle_gamma   90.00
#
_symmetry.space_group_name_H-M   'P 1'
#
loop_
_entity.id
_entity.type
_entity.pdbx_description
1 polymer ?
#
loop_
_entity_poly.entity_id
_entity_poly.type
_entity_poly.pdbx_seq_one_letter_code
_entity_poly.pdbx_strand_id
1 'polypeptide(L)'
;MSIHGSQYILPLFSKKDTKQPFLNDDDELVLAFHLLTKDVDPGHKILTFSRVLWPFLSIQGIISTHIILDGLKIYSKKGKFTNPPRQPLIGHVLRNVEERTHIEQLEKIIKVLTYKDEEAEEISTGEDSEYQIVQIEALTNPEFLDGLLKLIPYLGYNPIEGYMPLDTNLTTDNALDIAEEYRNIIETLKGNSMRWKGQIGLIGDEIEKWLVDLNVQMKDINSRYDSQIKKTAMIIDDEEIKSNLEVERDKLENWLVNEKKKLLDNVAVQFKTIDRHLEDILKRNKFYSNEDTLKRKSFENQIENIETHLEDLKEEGNKFLKTIESVQEKFNLTKEKANDYDNRAKRRLEDFEKDLRERLSDRNKQVSKYSIEKQERIEILKQKISKIESLFNQIKEIIRTKAQDCINESEDLKSWSIEDTEADLFAKPIQWIYMPAYIMFIEDEDMFEEYMRIVLPGYISNNQSSLYEEVSEGFSVLKNHINEKIEDDMVLRSNFEFSSENKNILKDPNLNKRMQKGFSKLRGLNIINEDTEKSIREILKNLT
;
A
#
# COMPACT_ATOMS: atom_id res chain seq x y z
N MET A 1 -29.48 -46.74 7.54
CA MET A 1 -30.75 -46.25 8.15
C MET A 1 -31.87 -46.77 7.28
N SER A 2 -32.83 -47.56 7.77
CA SER A 2 -33.87 -48.11 6.87
C SER A 2 -34.93 -47.03 6.57
N ILE A 3 -34.78 -46.38 5.43
CA ILE A 3 -35.74 -45.38 4.94
C ILE A 3 -36.99 -46.14 4.48
N HIS A 4 -38.17 -45.70 4.93
CA HIS A 4 -39.46 -46.31 4.59
C HIS A 4 -40.45 -45.22 4.15
N GLY A 5 -41.42 -45.61 3.32
CA GLY A 5 -42.48 -44.72 2.85
C GLY A 5 -42.09 -43.83 1.68
N SER A 6 -42.84 -42.75 1.48
CA SER A 6 -42.56 -41.78 0.42
C SER A 6 -41.44 -40.83 0.80
N GLN A 7 -40.64 -40.44 -0.18
CA GLN A 7 -39.54 -39.50 -0.06
C GLN A 7 -39.61 -38.48 -1.19
N TYR A 8 -38.91 -37.36 -1.04
CA TYR A 8 -38.76 -36.40 -2.13
C TYR A 8 -37.74 -36.91 -3.14
N ILE A 9 -38.21 -37.32 -4.31
CA ILE A 9 -37.41 -37.95 -5.36
C ILE A 9 -37.39 -37.02 -6.59
N LEU A 10 -36.20 -36.73 -7.10
CA LEU A 10 -36.01 -35.99 -8.35
C LEU A 10 -36.42 -36.85 -9.56
N PRO A 11 -36.85 -36.27 -10.68
CA PRO A 11 -37.11 -37.07 -11.88
C PRO A 11 -35.80 -37.56 -12.52
N LEU A 12 -35.80 -38.78 -13.06
CA LEU A 12 -34.65 -39.30 -13.82
C LEU A 12 -34.66 -38.80 -15.28
N PHE A 13 -35.75 -39.02 -16.01
CA PHE A 13 -35.87 -38.59 -17.41
C PHE A 13 -36.95 -37.53 -17.57
N SER A 14 -36.52 -36.35 -18.03
CA SER A 14 -37.40 -35.21 -18.31
C SER A 14 -37.33 -34.83 -19.79
N LYS A 15 -38.29 -34.04 -20.27
CA LYS A 15 -38.18 -33.41 -21.60
C LYS A 15 -37.80 -31.94 -21.41
N LYS A 16 -36.89 -31.46 -22.25
CA LYS A 16 -36.22 -30.14 -22.13
C LYS A 16 -37.20 -28.96 -21.98
N ASP A 17 -38.44 -29.10 -22.47
CA ASP A 17 -39.45 -28.04 -22.52
C ASP A 17 -40.76 -28.33 -21.75
N THR A 18 -40.86 -29.41 -20.95
CA THR A 18 -42.12 -29.76 -20.28
C THR A 18 -42.00 -29.86 -18.76
N LYS A 19 -43.06 -29.44 -18.05
CA LYS A 19 -43.13 -29.44 -16.58
C LYS A 19 -43.31 -30.82 -15.92
N GLN A 20 -43.20 -31.93 -16.66
CA GLN A 20 -43.44 -33.28 -16.13
C GLN A 20 -42.35 -34.26 -16.61
N PRO A 21 -41.97 -35.24 -15.77
CA PRO A 21 -41.11 -36.33 -16.19
C PRO A 21 -41.76 -37.09 -17.34
N PHE A 22 -40.96 -37.48 -18.32
CA PHE A 22 -41.46 -38.05 -19.57
C PHE A 22 -41.66 -39.57 -19.45
N LEU A 23 -40.92 -40.25 -18.57
CA LEU A 23 -40.94 -41.70 -18.38
C LEU A 23 -41.12 -42.06 -16.91
N ASN A 24 -41.82 -43.16 -16.64
CA ASN A 24 -42.03 -43.72 -15.30
C ASN A 24 -42.17 -45.25 -15.33
N ASP A 25 -41.57 -45.91 -14.34
CA ASP A 25 -41.63 -47.36 -14.10
C ASP A 25 -40.99 -48.19 -15.22
N ASP A 26 -41.83 -48.76 -16.10
CA ASP A 26 -41.42 -49.79 -17.08
C ASP A 26 -40.74 -49.18 -18.32
N ASP A 27 -41.12 -47.98 -18.76
CA ASP A 27 -40.49 -47.31 -19.89
C ASP A 27 -39.16 -46.64 -19.51
N GLU A 28 -39.07 -46.07 -18.31
CA GLU A 28 -37.82 -45.62 -17.69
C GLU A 28 -36.81 -46.77 -17.60
N LEU A 29 -37.24 -47.94 -17.12
CA LEU A 29 -36.40 -49.14 -17.02
C LEU A 29 -35.79 -49.55 -18.36
N VAL A 30 -36.60 -49.62 -19.42
CA VAL A 30 -36.14 -50.04 -20.75
C VAL A 30 -35.13 -49.04 -21.31
N LEU A 31 -35.40 -47.74 -21.18
CA LEU A 31 -34.47 -46.72 -21.68
C LEU A 31 -33.16 -46.73 -20.89
N ALA A 32 -33.21 -46.81 -19.56
CA ALA A 32 -32.02 -46.88 -18.72
C ALA A 32 -31.16 -48.12 -19.03
N PHE A 33 -31.79 -49.28 -19.20
CA PHE A 33 -31.09 -50.51 -19.60
C PHE A 33 -30.41 -50.34 -20.96
N HIS A 34 -31.09 -49.74 -21.94
CA HIS A 34 -30.48 -49.44 -23.24
C HIS A 34 -29.27 -48.50 -23.12
N LEU A 35 -29.40 -47.41 -22.37
CA LEU A 35 -28.32 -46.42 -22.21
C LEU A 35 -27.07 -47.00 -21.54
N LEU A 36 -27.23 -47.97 -20.63
CA LEU A 36 -26.12 -48.66 -19.97
C LEU A 36 -25.46 -49.70 -20.87
N THR A 37 -26.22 -50.33 -21.77
CA THR A 37 -25.78 -51.50 -22.55
C THR A 37 -25.40 -51.23 -24.01
N LYS A 38 -25.82 -50.09 -24.59
CA LYS A 38 -25.62 -49.77 -26.02
C LYS A 38 -24.16 -49.79 -26.49
N ASP A 39 -23.22 -49.51 -25.58
CA ASP A 39 -21.78 -49.44 -25.86
C ASP A 39 -21.01 -50.56 -25.12
N VAL A 40 -21.67 -51.68 -24.78
CA VAL A 40 -21.04 -52.82 -24.10
C VAL A 40 -20.63 -53.85 -25.15
N ASP A 41 -19.36 -54.28 -25.12
CA ASP A 41 -18.87 -55.26 -26.07
C ASP A 41 -19.40 -56.67 -25.77
N PRO A 42 -19.52 -57.56 -26.78
CA PRO A 42 -20.07 -58.91 -26.60
C PRO A 42 -19.34 -59.83 -25.61
N GLY A 43 -18.08 -59.53 -25.27
CA GLY A 43 -17.27 -60.30 -24.31
C GLY A 43 -17.44 -59.86 -22.84
N HIS A 44 -18.33 -58.91 -22.58
CA HIS A 44 -18.59 -58.40 -21.24
C HIS A 44 -19.86 -59.00 -20.64
N LYS A 45 -19.78 -59.36 -19.36
CA LYS A 45 -20.87 -59.97 -18.60
C LYS A 45 -21.48 -58.99 -17.62
N ILE A 46 -22.81 -58.83 -17.66
CA ILE A 46 -23.52 -57.96 -16.73
C ILE A 46 -23.78 -58.72 -15.43
N LEU A 47 -23.21 -58.24 -14.34
CA LEU A 47 -23.33 -58.84 -13.01
C LEU A 47 -24.60 -58.39 -12.30
N THR A 48 -24.83 -57.07 -12.27
CA THR A 48 -25.98 -56.47 -11.58
C THR A 48 -26.54 -55.30 -12.36
N PHE A 49 -27.86 -55.11 -12.26
CA PHE A 49 -28.56 -53.93 -12.78
C PHE A 49 -29.58 -53.49 -11.75
N SER A 50 -29.48 -52.25 -11.27
CA SER A 50 -30.34 -51.76 -10.21
C SER A 50 -30.70 -50.29 -10.37
N ARG A 51 -31.80 -49.91 -9.72
CA ARG A 51 -32.26 -48.52 -9.58
C ARG A 51 -31.97 -48.07 -8.16
N VAL A 52 -31.09 -47.10 -8.02
CA VAL A 52 -30.63 -46.59 -6.73
C VAL A 52 -31.13 -45.16 -6.46
N LEU A 53 -31.18 -44.79 -5.18
CA LEU A 53 -31.46 -43.43 -4.73
C LEU A 53 -30.23 -42.85 -4.06
N TRP A 54 -29.69 -41.80 -4.65
CA TRP A 54 -28.58 -41.04 -4.12
C TRP A 54 -29.08 -40.00 -3.11
N PRO A 55 -28.65 -40.08 -1.84
CA PRO A 55 -29.12 -39.17 -0.79
C PRO A 55 -28.42 -37.81 -0.85
N PHE A 56 -29.21 -36.74 -0.94
CA PHE A 56 -28.76 -35.37 -0.71
C PHE A 56 -29.58 -34.74 0.42
N LEU A 57 -28.95 -33.87 1.19
CA LEU A 57 -29.61 -33.15 2.26
C LEU A 57 -29.61 -31.66 1.95
N SER A 58 -30.80 -31.09 1.78
CA SER A 58 -30.98 -29.65 1.78
C SER A 58 -31.05 -29.15 3.22
N ILE A 59 -30.22 -28.17 3.57
CA ILE A 59 -30.18 -27.58 4.89
C ILE A 59 -29.99 -26.06 4.77
N GLN A 60 -30.64 -25.32 5.65
CA GLN A 60 -30.57 -23.86 5.66
C GLN A 60 -29.12 -23.39 5.82
N GLY A 61 -28.67 -22.56 4.88
CA GLY A 61 -27.36 -21.92 4.87
C GLY A 61 -27.43 -20.55 5.54
N ILE A 62 -26.99 -19.51 4.81
CA ILE A 62 -27.19 -18.12 5.24
C ILE A 62 -28.65 -17.68 5.04
N ILE A 63 -29.00 -16.47 5.48
CA ILE A 63 -30.36 -15.92 5.37
C ILE A 63 -30.89 -16.08 3.93
N SER A 64 -32.06 -16.71 3.82
CA SER A 64 -32.77 -16.97 2.56
C SER A 64 -32.00 -17.83 1.55
N THR A 65 -31.17 -18.76 2.04
CA THR A 65 -30.47 -19.74 1.20
C THR A 65 -30.46 -21.12 1.84
N HIS A 66 -30.33 -22.15 1.01
CA HIS A 66 -30.01 -23.52 1.43
C HIS A 66 -28.71 -23.99 0.77
N ILE A 67 -27.90 -24.75 1.51
CA ILE A 67 -26.83 -25.55 0.94
C ILE A 67 -27.32 -26.97 0.71
N ILE A 68 -26.75 -27.65 -0.29
CA ILE A 68 -27.02 -29.06 -0.56
C ILE A 68 -25.78 -29.87 -0.19
N LEU A 69 -25.96 -30.81 0.73
CA LEU A 69 -24.91 -31.73 1.17
C LEU A 69 -25.09 -33.09 0.50
N ASP A 70 -24.04 -33.57 -0.14
CA ASP A 70 -23.96 -34.91 -0.72
C ASP A 70 -23.77 -35.96 0.37
N GLY A 71 -24.74 -36.85 0.51
CA GLY A 71 -24.73 -37.92 1.50
C GLY A 71 -23.64 -38.97 1.30
N LEU A 72 -23.02 -39.04 0.11
CA LEU A 72 -21.89 -39.93 -0.18
C LEU A 72 -20.53 -39.26 -0.02
N LYS A 73 -20.48 -37.93 0.23
CA LYS A 73 -19.25 -37.14 0.39
C LYS A 73 -18.30 -37.20 -0.83
N ILE A 74 -18.84 -37.30 -2.04
CA ILE A 74 -18.06 -37.19 -3.28
C ILE A 74 -17.59 -35.76 -3.46
N TYR A 75 -18.48 -34.79 -3.20
CA TYR A 75 -18.17 -33.38 -3.24
C TYR A 75 -17.60 -32.85 -1.92
N SER A 76 -16.73 -31.85 -2.05
CA SER A 76 -16.21 -31.08 -0.91
C SER A 76 -15.68 -29.74 -1.42
N LYS A 77 -15.99 -28.65 -0.73
CA LYS A 77 -15.37 -27.34 -1.01
C LYS A 77 -14.01 -27.30 -0.32
N LYS A 78 -12.94 -27.30 -1.11
CA LYS A 78 -11.57 -27.06 -0.63
C LYS A 78 -11.11 -25.68 -1.08
N GLY A 79 -10.49 -24.93 -0.19
CA GLY A 79 -10.04 -23.57 -0.51
C GLY A 79 -9.06 -23.00 0.49
N LYS A 80 -8.58 -21.80 0.17
CA LYS A 80 -7.78 -20.95 1.04
C LYS A 80 -8.56 -19.67 1.28
N PHE A 81 -8.70 -19.28 2.54
CA PHE A 81 -9.38 -18.06 2.94
C PHE A 81 -8.43 -17.13 3.65
N THR A 82 -8.58 -15.83 3.41
CA THR A 82 -7.69 -14.79 3.94
C THR A 82 -7.90 -14.64 5.46
N ASN A 83 -6.80 -14.78 6.21
CA ASN A 83 -6.79 -14.62 7.67
C ASN A 83 -6.99 -13.15 8.09
N PRO A 84 -7.42 -12.89 9.35
CA PRO A 84 -7.48 -11.53 9.89
C PRO A 84 -6.10 -10.87 9.89
N PRO A 85 -6.00 -9.53 9.96
CA PRO A 85 -4.72 -8.88 10.16
C PRO A 85 -4.15 -9.25 11.54
N ARG A 86 -2.83 -9.42 11.63
CA ARG A 86 -2.10 -9.62 12.90
C ARG A 86 -2.01 -8.33 13.72
N GLN A 87 -3.18 -7.84 14.14
CA GLN A 87 -3.37 -6.58 14.86
C GLN A 87 -2.48 -6.43 16.11
N PRO A 88 -2.26 -7.46 16.95
CA PRO A 88 -1.34 -7.35 18.08
C PRO A 88 0.08 -6.97 17.66
N LEU A 89 0.61 -7.60 16.60
CA LEU A 89 1.94 -7.30 16.08
C LEU A 89 2.03 -5.88 15.53
N ILE A 90 1.01 -5.42 14.79
CA ILE A 90 0.93 -4.03 14.32
C ILE A 90 0.96 -3.06 15.52
N GLY A 91 0.15 -3.34 16.55
CA GLY A 91 0.11 -2.54 17.77
C GLY A 91 1.44 -2.50 18.51
N HIS A 92 2.16 -3.63 18.59
CA HIS A 92 3.50 -3.69 19.16
C HIS A 92 4.52 -2.86 18.35
N VAL A 93 4.48 -2.93 17.02
CA VAL A 93 5.38 -2.14 16.16
C VAL A 93 5.14 -0.64 16.32
N LEU A 94 3.88 -0.21 16.45
CA LEU A 94 3.53 1.19 16.68
C LEU A 94 3.96 1.70 18.06
N ARG A 95 3.92 0.85 19.11
CA ARG A 95 4.28 1.23 20.49
C ARG A 95 5.79 1.22 20.77
N ASN A 96 6.56 0.34 20.13
CA ASN A 96 8.02 0.25 20.33
C ASN A 96 8.77 1.34 19.52
N VAL A 97 8.67 2.59 19.98
CA VAL A 97 9.34 3.76 19.40
C VAL A 97 10.83 3.82 19.79
N GLU A 98 11.23 3.19 20.90
CA GLU A 98 12.55 3.40 21.52
C GLU A 98 13.74 2.84 20.71
N GLU A 99 13.51 1.98 19.72
CA GLU A 99 14.57 1.36 18.90
C GLU A 99 14.48 1.65 17.40
N ARG A 100 13.43 2.34 16.91
CA ARG A 100 13.15 2.45 15.46
C ARG A 100 12.68 3.83 15.05
N THR A 101 13.07 4.25 13.85
CA THR A 101 12.49 5.43 13.20
C THR A 101 11.06 5.15 12.71
N HIS A 102 10.24 6.19 12.54
CA HIS A 102 8.87 6.06 12.01
C HIS A 102 8.83 5.37 10.64
N ILE A 103 9.84 5.60 9.78
CA ILE A 103 9.93 4.95 8.48
C ILE A 103 10.14 3.45 8.65
N GLU A 104 11.07 3.03 9.51
CA GLU A 104 11.32 1.61 9.79
C GLU A 104 10.13 0.91 10.45
N GLN A 105 9.36 1.63 11.28
CA GLN A 105 8.11 1.12 11.84
C GLN A 105 7.09 0.81 10.72
N LEU A 106 6.89 1.74 9.78
CA LEU A 106 5.96 1.54 8.65
C LEU A 106 6.43 0.42 7.71
N GLU A 107 7.74 0.32 7.45
CA GLU A 107 8.29 -0.77 6.65
C GLU A 107 8.10 -2.14 7.33
N LYS A 108 8.25 -2.22 8.67
CA LYS A 108 7.94 -3.45 9.41
C LYS A 108 6.44 -3.77 9.37
N ILE A 109 5.56 -2.77 9.48
CA ILE A 109 4.12 -2.97 9.34
C ILE A 109 3.79 -3.54 7.96
N ILE A 110 4.39 -3.03 6.88
CA ILE A 110 4.20 -3.59 5.53
C ILE A 110 4.61 -5.07 5.49
N LYS A 111 5.74 -5.45 6.10
CA LYS A 111 6.17 -6.85 6.18
C LYS A 111 5.15 -7.72 6.92
N VAL A 112 4.65 -7.26 8.06
CA VAL A 112 3.62 -7.97 8.84
C VAL A 112 2.31 -8.13 8.05
N LEU A 113 1.84 -7.07 7.39
CA LEU A 113 0.61 -7.10 6.58
C LEU A 113 0.73 -7.99 5.33
N THR A 114 1.96 -8.20 4.85
CA THR A 114 2.25 -9.06 3.69
C THR A 114 2.76 -10.45 4.08
N TYR A 115 2.78 -10.78 5.38
CA TYR A 115 3.22 -12.07 5.90
C TYR A 115 4.64 -12.48 5.43
N LYS A 116 5.56 -11.50 5.35
CA LYS A 116 6.97 -11.68 4.93
C LYS A 116 7.98 -11.53 6.06
N ASP A 117 7.51 -11.54 7.30
CA ASP A 117 8.32 -11.53 8.51
C ASP A 117 8.68 -12.94 8.96
N GLU A 118 9.80 -13.07 9.68
CA GLU A 118 10.36 -14.35 10.11
C GLU A 118 9.37 -15.17 10.97
N GLU A 119 8.51 -14.51 11.74
CA GLU A 119 7.45 -15.16 12.54
C GLU A 119 6.39 -15.88 11.68
N ALA A 120 6.21 -15.48 10.41
CA ALA A 120 5.27 -16.11 9.48
C ALA A 120 5.85 -17.37 8.79
N GLU A 121 7.18 -17.54 8.75
CA GLU A 121 7.82 -18.73 8.15
C GLU A 121 7.77 -19.97 9.06
N GLU A 122 7.68 -19.80 10.38
CA GLU A 122 7.70 -20.93 11.33
C GLU A 122 6.34 -21.65 11.46
N ILE A 123 5.22 -21.05 11.03
CA ILE A 123 3.86 -21.54 11.34
C ILE A 123 3.02 -21.62 10.06
N SER A 124 3.14 -22.72 9.32
CA SER A 124 2.36 -22.97 8.09
C SER A 124 0.92 -23.44 8.33
N THR A 125 0.47 -23.51 9.59
CA THR A 125 -0.86 -23.99 9.96
C THR A 125 -1.40 -23.20 11.16
N GLY A 126 -2.17 -22.12 10.94
CA GLY A 126 -2.80 -21.35 12.03
C GLY A 126 -3.32 -19.96 11.62
N GLU A 127 -3.66 -19.13 12.61
CA GLU A 127 -3.99 -17.69 12.40
C GLU A 127 -2.77 -16.86 11.96
N ASP A 128 -1.57 -17.41 12.10
CA ASP A 128 -0.31 -16.73 11.80
C ASP A 128 0.11 -16.78 10.32
N SER A 129 -0.55 -17.63 9.52
CA SER A 129 -0.37 -17.69 8.07
C SER A 129 -1.24 -16.67 7.35
N GLU A 130 -0.86 -16.28 6.12
CA GLU A 130 -1.66 -15.36 5.30
C GLU A 130 -3.05 -15.91 4.98
N TYR A 131 -3.13 -17.23 4.82
CA TYR A 131 -4.35 -17.95 4.48
C TYR A 131 -4.60 -19.12 5.42
N GLN A 132 -5.87 -19.40 5.70
CA GLN A 132 -6.36 -20.60 6.34
C GLN A 132 -6.85 -21.59 5.27
N ILE A 133 -6.39 -22.85 5.35
CA ILE A 133 -6.93 -23.92 4.50
C ILE A 133 -8.24 -24.38 5.13
N VAL A 134 -9.30 -24.38 4.34
CA VAL A 134 -10.64 -24.81 4.78
C VAL A 134 -11.18 -25.85 3.83
N GLN A 135 -11.82 -26.87 4.42
CA GLN A 135 -12.48 -27.94 3.70
C GLN A 135 -13.88 -28.15 4.30
N ILE A 136 -14.91 -27.81 3.54
CA ILE A 136 -16.30 -28.13 3.91
C ILE A 136 -16.67 -29.43 3.19
N GLU A 137 -16.70 -30.53 3.94
CA GLU A 137 -17.06 -31.84 3.41
C GLU A 137 -18.52 -31.88 2.93
N ALA A 138 -18.80 -32.76 1.97
CA ALA A 138 -20.13 -32.97 1.39
C ALA A 138 -20.75 -31.77 0.67
N LEU A 139 -20.17 -30.57 0.74
CA LEU A 139 -20.74 -29.39 0.09
C LEU A 139 -20.69 -29.55 -1.43
N THR A 140 -21.87 -29.50 -2.05
CA THR A 140 -22.05 -29.68 -3.49
C THR A 140 -21.56 -28.47 -4.27
N ASN A 141 -20.84 -28.71 -5.38
CA ASN A 141 -20.25 -27.64 -6.20
C ASN A 141 -21.29 -26.88 -7.06
N PRO A 142 -21.04 -25.59 -7.38
CA PRO A 142 -21.98 -24.75 -8.10
C PRO A 142 -22.41 -25.33 -9.46
N GLU A 143 -21.48 -25.93 -10.21
CA GLU A 143 -21.79 -26.48 -11.54
C GLU A 143 -22.83 -27.63 -11.48
N PHE A 144 -22.83 -28.41 -10.40
CA PHE A 144 -23.82 -29.44 -10.17
C PHE A 144 -25.11 -28.87 -9.56
N LEU A 145 -25.01 -27.89 -8.66
CA LEU A 145 -26.16 -27.16 -8.11
C LEU A 145 -27.02 -26.53 -9.20
N ASP A 146 -26.40 -25.93 -10.23
CA ASP A 146 -27.11 -25.38 -11.40
C ASP A 146 -27.92 -26.44 -12.15
N GLY A 147 -27.43 -27.68 -12.20
CA GLY A 147 -28.17 -28.81 -12.75
C GLY A 147 -29.32 -29.24 -11.84
N LEU A 148 -29.07 -29.38 -10.54
CA LEU A 148 -30.09 -29.71 -9.54
C LEU A 148 -31.23 -28.69 -9.53
N LEU A 149 -30.91 -27.40 -9.64
CA LEU A 149 -31.88 -26.30 -9.72
C LEU A 149 -32.89 -26.47 -10.85
N LYS A 150 -32.49 -27.08 -11.97
CA LYS A 150 -33.41 -27.39 -13.08
C LYS A 150 -34.38 -28.53 -12.75
N LEU A 151 -34.01 -29.39 -11.80
CA LEU A 151 -34.78 -30.57 -11.38
C LEU A 151 -35.65 -30.33 -10.15
N ILE A 152 -35.23 -29.44 -9.24
CA ILE A 152 -35.94 -29.11 -7.99
C ILE A 152 -37.42 -28.74 -8.19
N PRO A 153 -37.81 -27.97 -9.22
CA PRO A 153 -39.23 -27.67 -9.48
C PRO A 153 -40.10 -28.91 -9.76
N TYR A 154 -39.49 -30.04 -10.07
CA TYR A 154 -40.15 -31.31 -10.38
C TYR A 154 -40.00 -32.36 -9.27
N LEU A 155 -39.47 -31.96 -8.12
CA LEU A 155 -39.30 -32.81 -6.96
C LEU A 155 -40.67 -33.34 -6.50
N GLY A 156 -40.84 -34.67 -6.51
CA GLY A 156 -42.10 -35.33 -6.16
C GLY A 156 -41.99 -36.14 -4.89
N TYR A 157 -43.02 -36.10 -4.03
CA TYR A 157 -43.10 -36.95 -2.84
C TYR A 157 -43.63 -38.34 -3.21
N ASN A 158 -42.72 -39.23 -3.59
CA ASN A 158 -43.01 -40.52 -4.22
C ASN A 158 -42.58 -41.71 -3.35
N PRO A 159 -43.28 -42.86 -3.41
CA PRO A 159 -42.86 -44.06 -2.71
C PRO A 159 -41.49 -44.53 -3.22
N ILE A 160 -40.61 -44.95 -2.30
CA ILE A 160 -39.30 -45.52 -2.64
C ILE A 160 -39.38 -46.99 -3.07
N GLU A 161 -40.58 -47.53 -3.24
CA GLU A 161 -40.76 -48.89 -3.73
C GLU A 161 -40.09 -49.06 -5.10
N GLY A 162 -39.41 -50.18 -5.32
CA GLY A 162 -38.58 -50.36 -6.53
C GLY A 162 -37.18 -49.72 -6.50
N TYR A 163 -36.85 -48.84 -5.55
CA TYR A 163 -35.50 -48.25 -5.41
C TYR A 163 -34.67 -48.87 -4.28
N MET A 164 -33.34 -48.81 -4.40
CA MET A 164 -32.43 -49.05 -3.27
C MET A 164 -31.71 -47.74 -2.88
N PRO A 165 -31.98 -47.17 -1.68
CA PRO A 165 -31.21 -46.02 -1.23
C PRO A 165 -29.76 -46.40 -0.95
N LEU A 166 -28.81 -45.62 -1.46
CA LEU A 166 -27.41 -45.75 -1.12
C LEU A 166 -27.20 -45.34 0.35
N ASP A 167 -26.32 -46.04 1.05
CA ASP A 167 -26.04 -45.70 2.44
C ASP A 167 -25.33 -44.34 2.53
N THR A 168 -25.86 -43.46 3.38
CA THR A 168 -25.26 -42.14 3.61
C THR A 168 -24.39 -42.15 4.85
N ASN A 169 -23.22 -41.51 4.75
CA ASN A 169 -22.34 -41.22 5.89
C ASN A 169 -22.74 -39.93 6.61
N LEU A 170 -23.76 -39.23 6.12
CA LEU A 170 -24.23 -37.96 6.63
C LEU A 170 -25.42 -38.18 7.59
N THR A 171 -25.21 -37.87 8.86
CA THR A 171 -26.30 -37.78 9.84
C THR A 171 -26.84 -36.35 9.86
N THR A 172 -28.06 -36.16 10.38
CA THR A 172 -28.63 -34.81 10.56
C THR A 172 -27.78 -33.95 11.48
N ASP A 173 -27.18 -34.52 12.52
CA ASP A 173 -26.28 -33.80 13.43
C ASP A 173 -25.00 -33.34 12.72
N ASN A 174 -24.33 -34.25 11.99
CA ASN A 174 -23.14 -33.90 11.21
C ASN A 174 -23.46 -32.83 10.16
N ALA A 175 -24.64 -32.89 9.55
CA ALA A 175 -25.08 -31.89 8.59
C ALA A 175 -25.32 -30.51 9.22
N LEU A 176 -25.86 -30.47 10.44
CA LEU A 176 -26.01 -29.24 11.21
C LEU A 176 -24.64 -28.62 11.52
N ASP A 177 -23.68 -29.44 11.92
CA ASP A 177 -22.30 -28.99 12.17
C ASP A 177 -21.67 -28.42 10.90
N ILE A 178 -21.81 -29.09 9.75
CA ILE A 178 -21.32 -28.60 8.45
C ILE A 178 -22.00 -27.28 8.05
N ALA A 179 -23.31 -27.14 8.26
CA ALA A 179 -24.05 -25.93 7.95
C ALA A 179 -23.67 -24.76 8.89
N GLU A 180 -23.35 -25.06 10.15
CA GLU A 180 -22.80 -24.08 11.09
C GLU A 180 -21.37 -23.67 10.68
N GLU A 181 -20.52 -24.62 10.32
CA GLU A 181 -19.18 -24.34 9.80
C GLU A 181 -19.24 -23.42 8.57
N TYR A 182 -20.09 -23.74 7.60
CA TYR A 182 -20.33 -22.93 6.40
C TYR A 182 -20.72 -21.48 6.74
N ARG A 183 -21.67 -21.29 7.66
CA ARG A 183 -22.10 -19.95 8.12
C ARG A 183 -20.98 -19.21 8.83
N ASN A 184 -20.29 -19.89 9.75
CA ASN A 184 -19.21 -19.33 10.54
C ASN A 184 -18.05 -18.86 9.66
N ILE A 185 -17.72 -19.59 8.59
CA ILE A 185 -16.70 -19.17 7.62
C ILE A 185 -17.12 -17.87 6.93
N ILE A 186 -18.36 -17.78 6.43
CA ILE A 186 -18.88 -16.57 5.79
C ILE A 186 -18.85 -15.37 6.73
N GLU A 187 -19.30 -15.56 7.98
CA GLU A 187 -19.28 -14.50 9.00
C GLU A 187 -17.86 -14.09 9.36
N THR A 188 -16.95 -15.06 9.48
CA THR A 188 -15.53 -14.82 9.76
C THR A 188 -14.88 -14.01 8.63
N LEU A 189 -15.12 -14.35 7.37
CA LEU A 189 -14.62 -13.60 6.21
C LEU A 189 -15.10 -12.14 6.20
N LYS A 190 -16.40 -11.91 6.47
CA LYS A 190 -16.96 -10.56 6.61
C LYS A 190 -16.33 -9.81 7.80
N GLY A 191 -16.16 -10.49 8.93
CA GLY A 191 -15.49 -9.96 10.11
C GLY A 191 -14.03 -9.60 9.85
N ASN A 192 -13.29 -10.45 9.14
CA ASN A 192 -11.91 -10.22 8.74
C ASN A 192 -11.80 -9.00 7.83
N SER A 193 -12.67 -8.84 6.84
CA SER A 193 -12.73 -7.64 6.00
C SER A 193 -12.86 -6.35 6.83
N MET A 194 -13.72 -6.37 7.85
CA MET A 194 -13.88 -5.23 8.76
C MET A 194 -12.65 -4.99 9.63
N ARG A 195 -12.04 -6.05 10.18
CA ARG A 195 -10.80 -5.98 10.97
C ARG A 195 -9.64 -5.41 10.15
N TRP A 196 -9.52 -5.82 8.88
CA TRP A 196 -8.57 -5.26 7.91
C TRP A 196 -8.81 -3.76 7.76
N LYS A 197 -10.03 -3.33 7.40
CA LYS A 197 -10.37 -1.90 7.26
C LYS A 197 -10.08 -1.10 8.54
N GLY A 198 -10.32 -1.68 9.71
CA GLY A 198 -10.02 -1.07 11.01
C GLY A 198 -8.54 -0.73 11.22
N GLN A 199 -7.61 -1.48 10.60
CA GLN A 199 -6.18 -1.20 10.71
C GLN A 199 -5.78 0.15 10.07
N ILE A 200 -6.54 0.62 9.06
CA ILE A 200 -6.27 1.94 8.46
C ILE A 200 -6.45 3.05 9.50
N GLY A 201 -7.48 2.97 10.33
CA GLY A 201 -7.72 3.92 11.41
C GLY A 201 -6.63 3.84 12.47
N LEU A 202 -6.36 2.62 12.97
CA LEU A 202 -5.36 2.39 14.02
C LEU A 202 -3.97 2.91 13.63
N ILE A 203 -3.52 2.63 12.41
CA ILE A 203 -2.22 3.10 11.90
C ILE A 203 -2.30 4.60 11.57
N GLY A 204 -3.42 5.07 11.01
CA GLY A 204 -3.62 6.47 10.63
C GLY A 204 -3.57 7.44 11.80
N ASP A 205 -4.17 7.08 12.94
CA ASP A 205 -4.18 7.91 14.14
C ASP A 205 -2.77 8.21 14.67
N GLU A 206 -1.85 7.24 14.59
CA GLU A 206 -0.45 7.43 14.98
C GLU A 206 0.33 8.22 13.93
N ILE A 207 0.10 7.96 12.65
CA ILE A 207 0.77 8.70 11.56
C ILE A 207 0.37 10.17 11.57
N GLU A 208 -0.89 10.49 11.83
CA GLU A 208 -1.35 11.87 11.92
C GLU A 208 -0.60 12.64 13.02
N LYS A 209 -0.39 12.02 14.19
CA LYS A 209 0.44 12.59 15.26
C LYS A 209 1.86 12.86 14.80
N TRP A 210 2.51 11.90 14.14
CA TRP A 210 3.88 12.05 13.64
C TRP A 210 3.99 13.15 12.58
N LEU A 211 3.02 13.26 11.67
CA LEU A 211 2.98 14.32 10.66
C LEU A 211 2.76 15.70 11.28
N VAL A 212 1.91 15.81 12.31
CA VAL A 212 1.73 17.04 13.08
C VAL A 212 3.05 17.45 13.75
N ASP A 213 3.73 16.53 14.43
CA ASP A 213 5.01 16.79 15.10
C ASP A 213 6.09 17.24 14.11
N LEU A 214 6.21 16.58 12.95
CA LEU A 214 7.16 16.97 11.90
C LEU A 214 6.85 18.36 11.32
N ASN A 215 5.56 18.70 11.16
CA ASN A 215 5.15 20.02 10.71
C ASN A 215 5.44 21.12 11.75
N VAL A 216 5.27 20.83 13.04
CA VAL A 216 5.66 21.75 14.13
C VAL A 216 7.18 21.96 14.12
N GLN A 217 7.98 20.89 14.03
CA GLN A 217 9.43 20.99 13.90
C GLN A 217 9.84 21.84 12.68
N MET A 218 9.16 21.67 11.55
CA MET A 218 9.42 22.47 10.35
C MET A 218 9.11 23.96 10.58
N LYS A 219 8.02 24.28 11.29
CA LYS A 219 7.66 25.66 11.64
C LYS A 219 8.68 26.30 12.60
N ASP A 220 9.16 25.54 13.58
CA ASP A 220 10.16 25.99 14.55
C ASP A 220 11.51 26.26 13.88
N ILE A 221 11.96 25.37 12.97
CA ILE A 221 13.17 25.59 12.17
C ILE A 221 13.03 26.86 11.33
N ASN A 222 11.88 27.04 10.66
CA ASN A 222 11.61 28.25 9.90
C ASN A 222 11.74 29.51 10.77
N SER A 223 11.01 29.56 11.88
CA SER A 223 11.00 30.72 12.78
C SER A 223 12.39 31.01 13.37
N ARG A 224 13.12 29.98 13.79
CA ARG A 224 14.47 30.10 14.36
C ARG A 224 15.46 30.66 13.35
N TYR A 225 15.55 30.08 12.16
CA TYR A 225 16.49 30.52 11.14
C TYR A 225 16.10 31.89 10.56
N ASP A 226 14.80 32.18 10.39
CA ASP A 226 14.33 33.51 9.97
C ASP A 226 14.70 34.58 11.01
N SER A 227 14.56 34.27 12.30
CA SER A 227 15.01 35.17 13.35
C SER A 227 16.53 35.37 13.35
N GLN A 228 17.33 34.31 13.13
CA GLN A 228 18.78 34.41 13.06
C GLN A 228 19.23 35.25 11.85
N ILE A 229 18.69 34.95 10.67
CA ILE A 229 18.96 35.70 9.44
C ILE A 229 18.61 37.18 9.63
N LYS A 230 17.45 37.49 10.21
CA LYS A 230 17.03 38.87 10.47
C LYS A 230 17.98 39.59 11.44
N LYS A 231 18.39 38.95 12.54
CA LYS A 231 19.34 39.52 13.50
C LYS A 231 20.70 39.77 12.87
N THR A 232 21.22 38.82 12.09
CA THR A 232 22.52 38.95 11.43
C THR A 232 22.48 39.98 10.29
N ALA A 233 21.36 40.10 9.58
CA ALA A 233 21.18 41.10 8.52
C ALA A 233 21.19 42.54 9.06
N MET A 234 20.78 42.76 10.31
CA MET A 234 20.74 44.07 10.97
C MET A 234 22.10 44.53 11.55
N ILE A 235 23.18 43.77 11.42
CA ILE A 235 24.49 44.10 12.04
C ILE A 235 25.18 45.28 11.36
N ILE A 236 25.10 45.35 10.03
CA ILE A 236 25.67 46.42 9.21
C ILE A 236 25.03 46.39 7.83
N ASP A 237 24.59 47.52 7.31
CA ASP A 237 24.09 47.66 5.95
C ASP A 237 24.82 48.76 5.15
N ASP A 238 24.51 48.84 3.85
CA ASP A 238 25.18 49.78 2.94
C ASP A 238 24.90 51.25 3.29
N GLU A 239 23.78 51.54 3.95
CA GLU A 239 23.43 52.89 4.40
C GLU A 239 24.22 53.26 5.66
N GLU A 240 24.33 52.36 6.62
CA GLU A 240 25.17 52.51 7.81
C GLU A 240 26.64 52.65 7.45
N ILE A 241 27.15 51.94 6.44
CA ILE A 241 28.53 52.12 5.96
C ILE A 241 28.74 53.54 5.45
N LYS A 242 27.82 54.05 4.62
CA LYS A 242 27.91 55.42 4.11
C LYS A 242 27.86 56.44 5.24
N SER A 243 26.91 56.29 6.17
CA SER A 243 26.77 57.18 7.31
C SER A 243 28.01 57.16 8.21
N ASN A 244 28.58 55.99 8.50
CA ASN A 244 29.78 55.85 9.32
C ASN A 244 31.01 56.45 8.63
N LEU A 245 31.13 56.31 7.31
CA LEU A 245 32.19 56.94 6.53
C LEU A 245 32.10 58.47 6.53
N GLU A 246 30.90 59.03 6.41
CA GLU A 246 30.69 60.48 6.51
C GLU A 246 31.08 61.01 7.89
N VAL A 247 30.62 60.36 8.96
CA VAL A 247 30.96 60.76 10.33
C VAL A 247 32.47 60.67 10.60
N GLU A 248 33.13 59.62 10.14
CA GLU A 248 34.57 59.46 10.33
C GLU A 248 35.37 60.46 9.48
N ARG A 249 34.88 60.78 8.28
CA ARG A 249 35.45 61.84 7.44
C ARG A 249 35.37 63.20 8.14
N ASP A 250 34.23 63.56 8.71
CA ASP A 250 34.05 64.83 9.42
C ASP A 250 34.97 64.92 10.65
N LYS A 251 35.16 63.82 11.40
CA LYS A 251 36.14 63.77 12.50
C LYS A 251 37.56 63.98 12.01
N LEU A 252 37.94 63.33 10.91
CA LEU A 252 39.28 63.45 10.34
C LEU A 252 39.54 64.84 9.76
N GLU A 253 38.55 65.46 9.13
CA GLU A 253 38.62 66.85 8.64
C GLU A 253 38.79 67.82 9.81
N ASN A 254 38.02 67.69 10.89
CA ASN A 254 38.17 68.50 12.09
C ASN A 254 39.54 68.30 12.77
N TRP A 255 40.02 67.05 12.84
CA TRP A 255 41.34 66.74 13.35
C TRP A 255 42.46 67.36 12.50
N LEU A 256 42.38 67.26 11.17
CA LEU A 256 43.31 67.88 10.23
C LEU A 256 43.38 69.39 10.41
N VAL A 257 42.23 70.06 10.49
CA VAL A 257 42.14 71.51 10.70
C VAL A 257 42.82 71.90 12.01
N ASN A 258 42.58 71.15 13.10
CA ASN A 258 43.16 71.45 14.40
C ASN A 258 44.68 71.25 14.43
N GLU A 259 45.19 70.17 13.85
CA GLU A 259 46.64 69.92 13.78
C GLU A 259 47.35 70.93 12.86
N LYS A 260 46.75 71.28 11.71
CA LYS A 260 47.29 72.33 10.83
C LYS A 260 47.27 73.72 11.48
N LYS A 261 46.25 74.05 12.27
CA LYS A 261 46.23 75.29 13.07
C LYS A 261 47.38 75.33 14.08
N LYS A 262 47.66 74.24 14.81
CA LYS A 262 48.82 74.16 15.72
C LYS A 262 50.15 74.34 14.98
N LEU A 263 50.27 73.80 13.76
CA LEU A 263 51.45 74.03 12.92
C LEU A 263 51.59 75.50 12.52
N LEU A 264 50.48 76.17 12.14
CA LEU A 264 50.48 77.60 11.82
C LEU A 264 50.84 78.48 13.02
N ASP A 265 50.34 78.15 14.21
CA ASP A 265 50.68 78.86 15.45
C ASP A 265 52.20 78.74 15.73
N ASN A 266 52.77 77.55 15.52
CA ASN A 266 54.21 77.33 15.65
C ASN A 266 55.02 78.14 14.62
N VAL A 267 54.54 78.25 13.37
CA VAL A 267 55.16 79.09 12.34
C VAL A 267 55.06 80.57 12.73
N ALA A 268 53.90 81.04 13.18
CA ALA A 268 53.68 82.43 13.60
C ALA A 268 54.61 82.85 14.74
N VAL A 269 54.91 81.95 15.69
CA VAL A 269 55.90 82.19 16.75
C VAL A 269 57.31 82.41 16.19
N GLN A 270 57.68 81.70 15.11
CA GLN A 270 58.99 81.91 14.48
C GLN A 270 59.10 83.32 13.86
N PHE A 271 58.03 83.83 13.23
CA PHE A 271 58.01 85.20 12.68
C PHE A 271 58.11 86.29 13.76
N LYS A 272 57.58 86.07 14.97
CA LYS A 272 57.80 87.00 16.09
C LYS A 272 59.28 87.17 16.47
N THR A 273 60.11 86.16 16.20
CA THR A 273 61.56 86.24 16.41
C THR A 273 62.22 87.15 15.36
N ILE A 274 61.72 87.12 14.12
CA ILE A 274 62.13 88.03 13.03
C ILE A 274 61.76 89.48 13.41
N ASP A 275 60.53 89.70 13.88
CA ASP A 275 60.05 91.02 14.30
C ASP A 275 60.91 91.60 15.43
N ARG A 276 61.27 90.79 16.44
CA ARG A 276 62.15 91.21 17.54
C ARG A 276 63.54 91.64 17.05
N HIS A 277 64.15 90.87 16.15
CA HIS A 277 65.45 91.23 15.58
C HIS A 277 65.39 92.53 14.76
N LEU A 278 64.32 92.72 13.97
CA LEU A 278 64.11 93.98 13.24
C LEU A 278 63.90 95.17 14.17
N GLU A 279 63.09 95.01 15.22
CA GLU A 279 62.89 96.05 16.23
C GLU A 279 64.20 96.43 16.92
N ASP A 280 65.06 95.46 17.25
CA ASP A 280 66.34 95.73 17.90
C ASP A 280 67.30 96.49 16.97
N ILE A 281 67.35 96.10 15.69
CA ILE A 281 68.09 96.85 14.65
C ILE A 281 67.56 98.28 14.53
N LEU A 282 66.23 98.46 14.44
CA LEU A 282 65.59 99.77 14.34
C LEU A 282 65.83 100.65 15.57
N LYS A 283 65.75 100.09 16.78
CA LYS A 283 66.02 100.80 18.05
C LYS A 283 67.46 101.28 18.10
N ARG A 284 68.43 100.44 17.75
CA ARG A 284 69.86 100.82 17.72
C ARG A 284 70.14 101.90 16.68
N ASN A 285 69.47 101.88 15.53
CA ASN A 285 69.64 102.88 14.49
C ASN A 285 68.93 104.23 14.75
N LYS A 286 68.09 104.31 15.78
CA LYS A 286 67.28 105.51 16.08
C LYS A 286 68.12 106.74 16.46
N PHE A 287 69.26 106.54 17.12
CA PHE A 287 70.16 107.63 17.49
C PHE A 287 70.80 108.30 16.26
N TYR A 288 71.17 107.49 15.26
CA TYR A 288 71.84 107.92 14.04
C TYR A 288 70.89 108.38 12.94
N SER A 289 69.59 108.11 13.07
CA SER A 289 68.56 108.60 12.13
C SER A 289 67.97 109.95 12.53
N ASN A 290 68.35 110.50 13.68
CA ASN A 290 67.92 111.82 14.14
C ASN A 290 69.07 112.84 14.04
N GLU A 291 68.87 113.82 13.15
CA GLU A 291 69.83 114.85 12.77
C GLU A 291 70.27 115.72 13.97
N ASP A 292 69.35 116.03 14.89
CA ASP A 292 69.62 116.88 16.05
C ASP A 292 70.52 116.22 17.10
N THR A 293 70.51 114.89 17.18
CA THR A 293 71.37 114.11 18.09
C THR A 293 72.79 113.97 17.57
N LEU A 294 72.97 113.82 16.25
CA LEU A 294 74.28 113.72 15.60
C LEU A 294 75.05 115.05 15.68
N LYS A 295 74.37 116.18 15.54
CA LYS A 295 74.97 117.54 15.60
C LYS A 295 75.53 117.93 16.97
N ARG A 296 75.27 117.16 18.04
CA ARG A 296 75.70 117.51 19.43
C ARG A 296 77.18 117.28 19.72
N LYS A 297 77.91 116.57 18.85
CA LYS A 297 79.36 116.37 18.96
C LYS A 297 80.03 116.85 17.67
N SER A 298 81.32 117.22 17.72
CA SER A 298 82.08 117.56 16.52
C SER A 298 82.15 116.38 15.56
N PHE A 299 82.20 116.66 14.25
CA PHE A 299 82.22 115.64 13.20
C PHE A 299 83.40 114.67 13.38
N GLU A 300 84.58 115.18 13.72
CA GLU A 300 85.79 114.36 13.93
C GLU A 300 85.62 113.36 15.09
N ASN A 301 84.83 113.70 16.12
CA ASN A 301 84.54 112.81 17.26
C ASN A 301 83.37 111.83 16.99
N GLN A 302 82.70 111.96 15.84
CA GLN A 302 81.56 111.13 15.44
C GLN A 302 81.95 110.04 14.44
N ILE A 303 83.01 110.24 13.64
CA ILE A 303 83.42 109.32 12.57
C ILE A 303 83.60 107.89 13.08
N GLU A 304 84.42 107.68 14.11
CA GLU A 304 84.70 106.34 14.66
C GLU A 304 83.42 105.68 15.18
N ASN A 305 82.56 106.44 15.87
CA ASN A 305 81.27 105.92 16.36
C ASN A 305 80.30 105.54 15.23
N ILE A 306 80.28 106.31 14.14
CA ILE A 306 79.45 106.02 12.96
C ILE A 306 79.98 104.79 12.22
N GLU A 307 81.30 104.67 12.04
CA GLU A 307 81.93 103.51 11.39
C GLU A 307 81.72 102.23 12.20
N THR A 308 81.93 102.27 13.53
CA THR A 308 81.62 101.14 14.42
C THR A 308 80.14 100.77 14.37
N HIS A 309 79.22 101.76 14.38
CA HIS A 309 77.78 101.48 14.26
C HIS A 309 77.39 100.90 12.91
N LEU A 310 78.03 101.32 11.81
CA LEU A 310 77.84 100.72 10.48
C LEU A 310 78.34 99.27 10.43
N GLU A 311 79.44 98.94 11.12
CA GLU A 311 79.90 97.57 11.30
C GLU A 311 78.94 96.73 12.16
N ASP A 312 78.44 97.28 13.28
CA ASP A 312 77.42 96.65 14.12
C ASP A 312 76.14 96.36 13.33
N LEU A 313 75.68 97.30 12.49
CA LEU A 313 74.52 97.10 11.61
C LEU A 313 74.76 96.02 10.56
N LYS A 314 75.99 95.91 10.01
CA LYS A 314 76.35 94.81 9.11
C LYS A 314 76.35 93.47 9.84
N GLU A 315 76.85 93.41 11.07
CA GLU A 315 76.86 92.18 11.87
C GLU A 315 75.44 91.75 12.26
N GLU A 316 74.61 92.67 12.74
CA GLU A 316 73.20 92.40 13.06
C GLU A 316 72.39 92.07 11.79
N GLY A 317 72.69 92.70 10.66
CA GLY A 317 72.11 92.35 9.36
C GLY A 317 72.44 90.92 8.94
N ASN A 318 73.67 90.47 9.16
CA ASN A 318 74.06 89.07 8.92
C ASN A 318 73.40 88.09 9.90
N LYS A 319 73.24 88.45 11.18
CA LYS A 319 72.49 87.65 12.17
C LYS A 319 71.00 87.55 11.80
N PHE A 320 70.42 88.63 11.29
CA PHE A 320 69.04 88.66 10.78
C PHE A 320 68.86 87.73 9.58
N LEU A 321 69.77 87.77 8.59
CA LEU A 321 69.73 86.86 7.44
C LEU A 321 69.83 85.39 7.86
N LYS A 322 70.73 85.04 8.79
CA LYS A 322 70.82 83.68 9.35
C LYS A 322 69.54 83.26 10.09
N THR A 323 68.85 84.21 10.73
CA THR A 323 67.56 83.94 11.39
C THR A 323 66.47 83.66 10.36
N ILE A 324 66.43 84.40 9.24
CA ILE A 324 65.52 84.13 8.13
C ILE A 324 65.75 82.73 7.56
N GLU A 325 67.01 82.36 7.28
CA GLU A 325 67.37 81.04 6.77
C GLU A 325 66.91 79.92 7.73
N SER A 326 67.14 80.08 9.03
CA SER A 326 66.67 79.12 10.05
C SER A 326 65.14 79.03 10.11
N VAL A 327 64.42 80.15 9.98
CA VAL A 327 62.95 80.16 9.94
C VAL A 327 62.43 79.49 8.66
N GLN A 328 63.10 79.68 7.53
CA GLN A 328 62.77 79.05 6.24
C GLN A 328 62.95 77.52 6.29
N GLU A 329 64.05 77.02 6.87
CA GLU A 329 64.25 75.58 7.09
C GLU A 329 63.15 74.99 7.99
N LYS A 330 62.83 75.65 9.10
CA LYS A 330 61.75 75.22 10.00
C LYS A 330 60.37 75.25 9.33
N PHE A 331 60.11 76.23 8.47
CA PHE A 331 58.88 76.29 7.68
C PHE A 331 58.78 75.12 6.70
N ASN A 332 59.86 74.78 5.99
CA ASN A 332 59.88 73.62 5.09
C ASN A 332 59.63 72.31 5.84
N LEU A 333 60.25 72.11 7.01
CA LEU A 333 59.96 70.96 7.88
C LEU A 333 58.50 70.93 8.35
N THR A 334 57.92 72.10 8.62
CA THR A 334 56.51 72.21 9.02
C THR A 334 55.56 71.90 7.86
N LYS A 335 55.93 72.29 6.63
CA LYS A 335 55.21 71.97 5.40
C LYS A 335 55.21 70.46 5.12
N GLU A 336 56.34 69.78 5.32
CA GLU A 336 56.41 68.32 5.20
C GLU A 336 55.54 67.61 6.25
N LYS A 337 55.55 68.08 7.50
CA LYS A 337 54.65 67.57 8.55
C LYS A 337 53.16 67.76 8.22
N ALA A 338 52.79 68.87 7.59
CA ALA A 338 51.42 69.10 7.15
C ALA A 338 50.97 68.07 6.08
N ASN A 339 51.85 67.73 5.13
CA ASN A 339 51.60 66.70 4.13
C ASN A 339 51.51 65.29 4.75
N ASP A 340 52.34 65.01 5.77
CA ASP A 340 52.27 63.74 6.52
C ASP A 340 50.92 63.59 7.25
N TYR A 341 50.36 64.66 7.81
CA TYR A 341 49.00 64.63 8.38
C TYR A 341 47.92 64.32 7.33
N ASP A 342 47.99 64.92 6.14
CA ASP A 342 47.05 64.65 5.04
C ASP A 342 47.12 63.18 4.60
N ASN A 343 48.33 62.63 4.46
CA ASN A 343 48.52 61.21 4.09
C ASN A 343 48.03 60.26 5.19
N ARG A 344 48.24 60.59 6.47
CA ARG A 344 47.73 59.79 7.59
C ARG A 344 46.21 59.79 7.67
N ALA A 345 45.57 60.94 7.41
CA ALA A 345 44.11 61.04 7.40
C ALA A 345 43.51 60.18 6.27
N LYS A 346 44.08 60.24 5.06
CA LYS A 346 43.66 59.38 3.94
C LYS A 346 43.79 57.90 4.26
N ARG A 347 44.96 57.46 4.76
CA ARG A 347 45.17 56.06 5.14
C ARG A 347 44.19 55.59 6.20
N ARG A 348 43.92 56.41 7.22
CA ARG A 348 42.92 56.08 8.26
C ARG A 348 41.52 55.89 7.69
N LEU A 349 41.12 56.74 6.74
CA LEU A 349 39.82 56.63 6.09
C LEU A 349 39.74 55.36 5.22
N GLU A 350 40.79 55.06 4.46
CA GLU A 350 40.89 53.84 3.64
C GLU A 350 40.88 52.56 4.49
N ASP A 351 41.64 52.54 5.59
CA ASP A 351 41.68 51.42 6.53
C ASP A 351 40.31 51.20 7.20
N PHE A 352 39.63 52.29 7.57
CA PHE A 352 38.29 52.24 8.16
C PHE A 352 37.23 51.75 7.15
N GLU A 353 37.29 52.23 5.90
CA GLU A 353 36.42 51.74 4.82
C GLU A 353 36.64 50.24 4.57
N LYS A 354 37.89 49.79 4.57
CA LYS A 354 38.23 48.38 4.39
C LYS A 354 37.68 47.52 5.52
N ASP A 355 37.83 47.93 6.78
CA ASP A 355 37.27 47.22 7.94
C ASP A 355 35.73 47.12 7.84
N LEU A 356 35.04 48.21 7.49
CA LEU A 356 33.59 48.20 7.29
C LEU A 356 33.15 47.25 6.16
N ARG A 357 33.87 47.23 5.04
CA ARG A 357 33.60 46.32 3.92
C ARG A 357 33.88 44.86 4.28
N GLU A 358 34.93 44.57 5.04
CA GLU A 358 35.23 43.23 5.54
C GLU A 358 34.10 42.72 6.45
N ARG A 359 33.62 43.57 7.39
CA ARG A 359 32.47 43.25 8.24
C ARG A 359 31.19 42.99 7.45
N LEU A 360 30.91 43.77 6.41
CA LEU A 360 29.76 43.56 5.51
C LEU A 360 29.87 42.22 4.77
N SER A 361 31.07 41.91 4.24
CA SER A 361 31.34 40.65 3.56
C SER A 361 31.12 39.45 4.47
N ASP A 362 31.63 39.50 5.69
CA ASP A 362 31.48 38.42 6.66
C ASP A 362 30.02 38.27 7.14
N ARG A 363 29.29 39.38 7.31
CA ARG A 363 27.84 39.36 7.54
C ARG A 363 27.11 38.63 6.41
N ASN A 364 27.41 38.97 5.16
CA ASN A 364 26.76 38.34 3.99
C ASN A 364 27.06 36.84 3.90
N LYS A 365 28.29 36.42 4.20
CA LYS A 365 28.63 34.99 4.28
C LYS A 365 27.83 34.27 5.37
N GLN A 366 27.70 34.86 6.56
CA GLN A 366 26.93 34.26 7.65
C GLN A 366 25.43 34.14 7.32
N VAL A 367 24.83 35.18 6.74
CA VAL A 367 23.42 35.15 6.28
C VAL A 367 23.23 34.05 5.24
N SER A 368 24.13 33.97 4.26
CA SER A 368 24.10 32.91 3.23
C SER A 368 24.19 31.52 3.84
N LYS A 369 25.12 31.31 4.79
CA LYS A 369 25.27 30.04 5.50
C LYS A 369 24.00 29.63 6.24
N TYR A 370 23.37 30.55 6.99
CA TYR A 370 22.11 30.27 7.68
C TYR A 370 20.96 29.96 6.71
N SER A 371 20.92 30.63 5.55
CA SER A 371 19.92 30.36 4.51
C SER A 371 20.07 28.95 3.93
N ILE A 372 21.31 28.53 3.64
CA ILE A 372 21.61 27.19 3.12
C ILE A 372 21.24 26.12 4.16
N GLU A 373 21.70 26.27 5.41
CA GLU A 373 21.37 25.32 6.49
C GLU A 373 19.87 25.21 6.75
N LYS A 374 19.13 26.33 6.69
CA LYS A 374 17.66 26.36 6.80
C LYS A 374 17.05 25.49 5.70
N GLN A 375 17.45 25.70 4.45
CA GLN A 375 16.89 25.00 3.30
C GLN A 375 17.18 23.50 3.35
N GLU A 376 18.41 23.11 3.69
CA GLU A 376 18.81 21.71 3.84
C GLU A 376 17.96 20.98 4.89
N ARG A 377 17.78 21.59 6.08
CA ARG A 377 16.98 20.99 7.15
C ARG A 377 15.50 20.86 6.81
N ILE A 378 14.94 21.87 6.14
CA ILE A 378 13.55 21.83 5.67
C ILE A 378 13.38 20.73 4.63
N GLU A 379 14.33 20.58 3.71
CA GLU A 379 14.28 19.55 2.68
C GLU A 379 14.32 18.15 3.28
N ILE A 380 15.17 17.91 4.28
CA ILE A 380 15.21 16.64 5.02
C ILE A 380 13.85 16.33 5.67
N LEU A 381 13.20 17.31 6.31
CA LEU A 381 11.88 17.11 6.91
C LEU A 381 10.79 16.84 5.86
N LYS A 382 10.79 17.57 4.74
CA LYS A 382 9.85 17.34 3.64
C LYS A 382 10.00 15.94 3.04
N GLN A 383 11.23 15.48 2.84
CA GLN A 383 11.49 14.12 2.35
C GLN A 383 10.97 13.06 3.33
N LYS A 384 11.16 13.27 4.64
CA LYS A 384 10.60 12.37 5.67
C LYS A 384 9.07 12.34 5.64
N ILE A 385 8.41 13.49 5.57
CA ILE A 385 6.95 13.59 5.48
C ILE A 385 6.44 12.84 4.23
N SER A 386 7.02 13.15 3.07
CA SER A 386 6.65 12.51 1.80
C SER A 386 6.84 10.99 1.84
N LYS A 387 7.92 10.52 2.47
CA LYS A 387 8.18 9.08 2.61
C LYS A 387 7.17 8.39 3.53
N ILE A 388 6.81 9.02 4.65
CA ILE A 388 5.78 8.51 5.58
C ILE A 388 4.43 8.41 4.87
N GLU A 389 4.01 9.45 4.16
CA GLU A 389 2.74 9.46 3.42
C GLU A 389 2.72 8.39 2.32
N SER A 390 3.82 8.23 1.60
CA SER A 390 3.97 7.19 0.56
C SER A 390 3.83 5.78 1.14
N LEU A 391 4.53 5.48 2.24
CA LEU A 391 4.44 4.19 2.92
C LEU A 391 3.03 3.95 3.48
N PHE A 392 2.38 4.99 4.01
CA PHE A 392 1.02 4.85 4.51
C PHE A 392 0.01 4.56 3.41
N ASN A 393 0.15 5.20 2.24
CA ASN A 393 -0.68 4.90 1.09
C ASN A 393 -0.48 3.46 0.60
N GLN A 394 0.76 2.95 0.61
CA GLN A 394 1.03 1.55 0.32
C GLN A 394 0.33 0.61 1.31
N ILE A 395 0.40 0.93 2.62
CA ILE A 395 -0.32 0.18 3.67
C ILE A 395 -1.83 0.18 3.41
N LYS A 396 -2.42 1.32 3.06
CA LYS A 396 -3.85 1.43 2.74
C LYS A 396 -4.24 0.54 1.56
N GLU A 397 -3.43 0.51 0.50
CA GLU A 397 -3.69 -0.33 -0.66
C GLU A 397 -3.62 -1.82 -0.30
N ILE A 398 -2.61 -2.26 0.44
CA ILE A 398 -2.51 -3.66 0.92
C ILE A 398 -3.76 -4.04 1.71
N ILE A 399 -4.15 -3.20 2.67
CA ILE A 399 -5.32 -3.45 3.52
C ILE A 399 -6.61 -3.49 2.70
N ARG A 400 -6.78 -2.58 1.73
CA ARG A 400 -7.97 -2.54 0.86
C ARG A 400 -8.08 -3.80 0.01
N THR A 401 -6.98 -4.25 -0.58
CA THR A 401 -6.93 -5.49 -1.35
C THR A 401 -7.33 -6.67 -0.47
N LYS A 402 -6.69 -6.83 0.70
CA LYS A 402 -7.01 -7.93 1.62
C LYS A 402 -8.45 -7.90 2.14
N ALA A 403 -8.96 -6.72 2.45
CA ALA A 403 -10.36 -6.57 2.85
C ALA A 403 -11.33 -6.94 1.73
N GLN A 404 -10.97 -6.66 0.46
CA GLN A 404 -11.78 -7.03 -0.71
C GLN A 404 -11.67 -8.52 -1.02
N ASP A 405 -10.49 -9.12 -0.87
CA ASP A 405 -10.27 -10.56 -1.03
C ASP A 405 -11.19 -11.34 -0.09
N CYS A 406 -11.27 -10.96 1.19
CA CYS A 406 -12.20 -11.58 2.14
C CYS A 406 -13.68 -11.48 1.69
N ILE A 407 -14.09 -10.37 1.07
CA ILE A 407 -15.46 -10.21 0.57
C ILE A 407 -15.68 -11.11 -0.64
N ASN A 408 -14.74 -11.11 -1.59
CA ASN A 408 -14.81 -11.94 -2.80
C ASN A 408 -14.85 -13.43 -2.44
N GLU A 409 -14.03 -13.87 -1.50
CA GLU A 409 -14.02 -15.23 -0.94
C GLU A 409 -15.37 -15.58 -0.28
N SER A 410 -15.98 -14.62 0.43
CA SER A 410 -17.31 -14.83 1.01
C SER A 410 -18.39 -14.96 -0.06
N GLU A 411 -18.35 -14.17 -1.13
CA GLU A 411 -19.32 -14.29 -2.23
C GLU A 411 -19.07 -15.56 -3.06
N ASP A 412 -17.82 -15.97 -3.25
CA ASP A 412 -17.47 -17.27 -3.84
C ASP A 412 -18.12 -18.40 -3.05
N LEU A 413 -17.97 -18.42 -1.72
CA LEU A 413 -18.58 -19.46 -0.89
C LEU A 413 -20.12 -19.40 -0.88
N LYS A 414 -20.72 -18.23 -1.06
CA LYS A 414 -22.18 -18.12 -1.24
C LYS A 414 -22.68 -18.73 -2.55
N SER A 415 -21.86 -18.73 -3.61
CA SER A 415 -22.22 -19.40 -4.86
C SER A 415 -22.39 -20.93 -4.70
N TRP A 416 -21.92 -21.51 -3.59
CA TRP A 416 -22.15 -22.90 -3.19
C TRP A 416 -23.48 -23.10 -2.43
N SER A 417 -24.36 -22.10 -2.44
CA SER A 417 -25.71 -22.15 -1.89
C SER A 417 -26.74 -21.80 -2.95
N ILE A 418 -27.97 -22.24 -2.72
CA ILE A 418 -29.13 -21.96 -3.54
C ILE A 418 -29.99 -20.91 -2.82
N GLU A 419 -30.42 -19.87 -3.55
CA GLU A 419 -31.42 -18.93 -3.04
C GLU A 419 -32.78 -19.61 -2.85
N ASP A 420 -33.43 -19.31 -1.73
CA ASP A 420 -34.74 -19.87 -1.40
C ASP A 420 -35.78 -19.38 -2.40
N THR A 421 -36.54 -20.32 -2.97
CA THR A 421 -37.68 -20.05 -3.85
C THR A 421 -38.97 -20.54 -3.22
N GLU A 422 -40.10 -20.38 -3.90
CA GLU A 422 -41.40 -20.93 -3.46
C GLU A 422 -41.48 -22.46 -3.57
N ALA A 423 -40.42 -23.15 -3.99
CA ALA A 423 -40.42 -24.61 -4.09
C ALA A 423 -40.55 -25.28 -2.70
N ASP A 424 -41.33 -26.36 -2.64
CA ASP A 424 -41.61 -27.12 -1.40
C ASP A 424 -40.34 -27.58 -0.67
N LEU A 425 -39.23 -27.76 -1.39
CA LEU A 425 -37.93 -28.08 -0.84
C LEU A 425 -37.49 -27.07 0.23
N PHE A 426 -37.65 -25.78 -0.05
CA PHE A 426 -37.16 -24.68 0.80
C PHE A 426 -38.16 -24.27 1.88
N ALA A 427 -39.35 -24.89 1.91
CA ALA A 427 -40.37 -24.64 2.94
C ALA A 427 -39.95 -25.16 4.32
N LYS A 428 -38.93 -26.03 4.39
CA LYS A 428 -38.40 -26.59 5.64
C LYS A 428 -36.90 -26.32 5.75
N PRO A 429 -36.39 -26.09 6.98
CA PRO A 429 -34.97 -25.79 7.19
C PRO A 429 -34.05 -26.98 6.90
N ILE A 430 -34.56 -28.21 6.96
CA ILE A 430 -33.82 -29.44 6.67
C ILE A 430 -34.75 -30.39 5.94
N GLN A 431 -34.32 -30.88 4.77
CA GLN A 431 -35.11 -31.79 3.95
C GLN A 431 -34.20 -32.71 3.13
N TRP A 432 -34.38 -34.02 3.30
CA TRP A 432 -33.74 -35.00 2.41
C TRP A 432 -34.40 -34.97 1.04
N ILE A 433 -33.57 -34.99 0.00
CA ILE A 433 -33.96 -35.20 -1.39
C ILE A 433 -33.14 -36.36 -1.95
N TYR A 434 -33.74 -37.14 -2.83
CA TYR A 434 -33.10 -38.31 -3.41
C TYR A 434 -33.03 -38.15 -4.92
N MET A 435 -31.81 -38.25 -5.45
CA MET A 435 -31.59 -38.28 -6.88
C MET A 435 -31.62 -39.74 -7.35
N PRO A 436 -32.56 -40.14 -8.23
CA PRO A 436 -32.54 -41.50 -8.77
C PRO A 436 -31.38 -41.67 -9.74
N ALA A 437 -30.83 -42.87 -9.80
CA ALA A 437 -29.89 -43.28 -10.83
C ALA A 437 -30.09 -44.77 -11.14
N TYR A 438 -29.71 -45.19 -12.35
CA TYR A 438 -29.51 -46.60 -12.64
C TYR A 438 -28.03 -46.92 -12.68
N ILE A 439 -27.67 -48.03 -12.05
CA ILE A 439 -26.30 -48.53 -12.01
C ILE A 439 -26.25 -49.94 -12.59
N MET A 440 -25.13 -50.27 -13.21
CA MET A 440 -24.85 -51.58 -13.76
C MET A 440 -23.38 -51.91 -13.53
N PHE A 441 -23.11 -53.06 -12.92
CA PHE A 441 -21.77 -53.60 -12.81
C PHE A 441 -21.54 -54.62 -13.92
N ILE A 442 -20.41 -54.49 -14.60
CA ILE A 442 -20.04 -55.27 -15.76
C ILE A 442 -18.64 -55.83 -15.52
N GLU A 443 -18.47 -57.11 -15.78
CA GLU A 443 -17.20 -57.84 -15.74
C GLU A 443 -16.69 -58.01 -17.17
N ASP A 444 -15.45 -57.61 -17.43
CA ASP A 444 -14.69 -58.07 -18.59
C ASP A 444 -14.23 -59.51 -18.34
N GLU A 445 -14.78 -60.48 -19.08
CA GLU A 445 -14.47 -61.89 -18.88
C GLU A 445 -13.01 -62.24 -19.20
N ASP A 446 -12.34 -61.47 -20.06
CA ASP A 446 -10.95 -61.71 -20.47
C ASP A 446 -9.96 -61.15 -19.44
N MET A 447 -10.28 -59.99 -18.85
CA MET A 447 -9.41 -59.29 -17.90
C MET A 447 -9.77 -59.55 -16.42
N PHE A 448 -10.94 -60.12 -16.14
CA PHE A 448 -11.54 -60.24 -14.81
C PHE A 448 -11.64 -58.90 -14.07
N GLU A 449 -11.76 -57.80 -14.81
CA GLU A 449 -11.92 -56.46 -14.27
C GLU A 449 -13.41 -56.08 -14.25
N GLU A 450 -13.89 -55.62 -13.10
CA GLU A 450 -15.26 -55.16 -12.91
C GLU A 450 -15.31 -53.64 -12.91
N TYR A 451 -16.18 -53.07 -13.72
CA TYR A 451 -16.43 -51.62 -13.75
C TYR A 451 -17.92 -51.29 -13.62
N MET A 452 -18.19 -50.08 -13.15
CA MET A 452 -19.54 -49.56 -12.99
C MET A 452 -19.92 -48.65 -14.17
N ARG A 453 -21.14 -48.79 -14.67
CA ARG A 453 -21.81 -47.80 -15.51
C ARG A 453 -22.99 -47.21 -14.77
N ILE A 454 -23.18 -45.89 -14.91
CA ILE A 454 -24.26 -45.14 -14.27
C ILE A 454 -25.01 -44.27 -15.29
N VAL A 455 -26.33 -44.21 -15.13
CA VAL A 455 -27.22 -43.26 -15.79
C VAL A 455 -27.78 -42.34 -14.72
N LEU A 456 -27.40 -41.07 -14.83
CA LEU A 456 -27.88 -39.98 -13.99
C LEU A 456 -29.12 -39.32 -14.61
N PRO A 457 -29.76 -38.36 -13.91
CA PRO A 457 -30.83 -37.57 -14.49
C PRO A 457 -30.42 -36.85 -15.79
N GLY A 458 -31.36 -36.77 -16.74
CA GLY A 458 -31.13 -36.16 -18.04
C GLY A 458 -32.40 -35.86 -18.82
N TYR A 459 -32.20 -35.17 -19.95
CA TYR A 459 -33.21 -34.88 -20.94
C TYR A 459 -33.23 -35.97 -22.00
N ILE A 460 -34.43 -36.42 -22.33
CA ILE A 460 -34.63 -37.35 -23.43
C ILE A 460 -35.20 -36.66 -24.65
N SER A 461 -34.81 -37.13 -25.83
CA SER A 461 -35.22 -36.58 -27.11
C SER A 461 -35.74 -37.67 -28.05
N ASN A 462 -36.55 -37.25 -29.03
CA ASN A 462 -37.03 -38.15 -30.08
C ASN A 462 -35.99 -38.33 -31.21
N ASN A 463 -34.80 -37.74 -31.08
CA ASN A 463 -33.72 -37.88 -32.05
C ASN A 463 -32.91 -39.15 -31.76
N GLN A 464 -32.94 -40.10 -32.69
CA GLN A 464 -32.29 -41.40 -32.53
C GLN A 464 -30.77 -41.33 -32.43
N SER A 465 -30.13 -40.27 -32.94
CA SER A 465 -28.68 -40.08 -32.78
C SER A 465 -28.28 -39.48 -31.43
N SER A 466 -29.24 -38.93 -30.67
CA SER A 466 -29.02 -38.29 -29.37
C SER A 466 -30.27 -38.46 -28.50
N LEU A 467 -30.54 -39.71 -28.11
CA LEU A 467 -31.72 -40.09 -27.32
C LEU A 467 -31.71 -39.49 -25.90
N TYR A 468 -30.53 -39.17 -25.39
CA TYR A 468 -30.28 -38.74 -24.02
C TYR A 468 -29.17 -37.69 -23.98
N GLU A 469 -29.40 -36.64 -23.20
CA GLU A 469 -28.48 -35.56 -22.86
C GLU A 469 -28.53 -35.36 -21.34
N GLU A 470 -27.40 -35.20 -20.67
CA GLU A 470 -27.38 -34.92 -19.22
C GLU A 470 -27.97 -33.52 -18.92
N VAL A 471 -28.46 -33.30 -17.69
CA VAL A 471 -29.15 -32.04 -17.32
C VAL A 471 -28.25 -30.81 -17.43
N SER A 472 -26.97 -30.99 -17.12
CA SER A 472 -25.92 -30.00 -17.22
C SER A 472 -24.55 -30.67 -17.33
N GLU A 473 -23.55 -29.89 -17.70
CA GLU A 473 -22.14 -30.32 -17.69
C GLU A 473 -21.70 -30.82 -16.30
N GLY A 474 -22.23 -30.26 -15.21
CA GLY A 474 -21.96 -30.73 -13.84
C GLY A 474 -22.34 -32.20 -13.62
N PHE A 475 -23.42 -32.69 -14.26
CA PHE A 475 -23.80 -34.11 -14.21
C PHE A 475 -22.84 -34.99 -15.03
N SER A 476 -22.35 -34.49 -16.17
CA SER A 476 -21.31 -35.16 -16.96
C SER A 476 -20.01 -35.32 -16.17
N VAL A 477 -19.60 -34.24 -15.49
CA VAL A 477 -18.42 -34.23 -14.63
C VAL A 477 -18.60 -35.19 -13.46
N LEU A 478 -19.77 -35.19 -12.80
CA LEU A 478 -20.07 -36.12 -11.72
C LEU A 478 -19.92 -37.58 -12.17
N LYS A 479 -20.51 -37.94 -13.32
CA LYS A 479 -20.44 -39.29 -13.86
C LYS A 479 -19.00 -39.77 -14.05
N ASN A 480 -18.14 -38.94 -14.63
CA ASN A 480 -16.73 -39.28 -14.81
C ASN A 480 -16.00 -39.39 -13.46
N HIS A 481 -16.25 -38.43 -12.56
CA HIS A 481 -15.60 -38.37 -11.26
C HIS A 481 -15.97 -39.55 -10.36
N ILE A 482 -17.22 -40.04 -10.42
CA ILE A 482 -17.66 -41.22 -9.68
C ILE A 482 -16.91 -42.47 -10.14
N ASN A 483 -16.77 -42.66 -11.45
CA ASN A 483 -16.09 -43.83 -11.98
C ASN A 483 -14.62 -43.87 -11.53
N GLU A 484 -13.95 -42.71 -11.46
CA GLU A 484 -12.61 -42.60 -10.88
C GLU A 484 -12.62 -42.89 -9.37
N LYS A 485 -13.53 -42.25 -8.63
CA LYS A 485 -13.64 -42.37 -7.16
C LYS A 485 -13.93 -43.78 -6.68
N ILE A 486 -14.74 -44.55 -7.41
CA ILE A 486 -15.11 -45.92 -7.03
C ILE A 486 -13.93 -46.88 -7.16
N GLU A 487 -12.98 -46.62 -8.06
CA GLU A 487 -11.75 -47.41 -8.12
C GLU A 487 -10.82 -47.10 -6.93
N ASP A 488 -10.77 -45.84 -6.47
CA ASP A 488 -9.89 -45.40 -5.40
C ASP A 488 -10.48 -45.58 -3.98
N ASP A 489 -11.81 -45.57 -3.83
CA ASP A 489 -12.52 -45.65 -2.56
C ASP A 489 -13.36 -46.93 -2.46
N MET A 490 -12.75 -47.97 -1.87
CA MET A 490 -13.39 -49.28 -1.68
C MET A 490 -14.69 -49.20 -0.85
N VAL A 491 -14.80 -48.26 0.09
CA VAL A 491 -16.01 -48.12 0.91
C VAL A 491 -17.16 -47.59 0.07
N LEU A 492 -16.88 -46.58 -0.76
CA LEU A 492 -17.86 -46.06 -1.71
C LEU A 492 -18.27 -47.14 -2.73
N ARG A 493 -17.30 -47.87 -3.29
CA ARG A 493 -17.55 -48.99 -4.21
C ARG A 493 -18.46 -50.05 -3.61
N SER A 494 -18.13 -50.54 -2.41
CA SER A 494 -18.93 -51.56 -1.73
C SER A 494 -20.37 -51.10 -1.44
N ASN A 495 -20.60 -49.80 -1.21
CA ASN A 495 -21.95 -49.26 -1.04
C ASN A 495 -22.79 -49.40 -2.33
N PHE A 496 -22.20 -49.07 -3.48
CA PHE A 496 -22.86 -49.23 -4.79
C PHE A 496 -23.08 -50.71 -5.14
N GLU A 497 -22.08 -51.57 -4.94
CA GLU A 497 -22.17 -53.01 -5.20
C GLU A 497 -23.26 -53.66 -4.35
N PHE A 498 -23.19 -53.47 -3.02
CA PHE A 498 -24.16 -54.05 -2.08
C PHE A 498 -25.59 -53.56 -2.36
N SER A 499 -25.75 -52.28 -2.67
CA SER A 499 -27.05 -51.71 -3.05
C SER A 499 -27.58 -52.33 -4.35
N SER A 500 -26.71 -52.52 -5.34
CA SER A 500 -27.06 -53.12 -6.63
C SER A 500 -27.45 -54.59 -6.50
N GLU A 501 -26.70 -55.36 -5.70
CA GLU A 501 -26.95 -56.79 -5.48
C GLU A 501 -28.27 -57.06 -4.77
N ASN A 502 -28.54 -56.31 -3.70
CA ASN A 502 -29.73 -56.49 -2.87
C ASN A 502 -31.03 -56.19 -3.64
N LYS A 503 -30.99 -55.26 -4.59
CA LYS A 503 -32.12 -54.93 -5.45
C LYS A 503 -31.78 -55.10 -6.93
N ASN A 504 -31.20 -56.26 -7.26
CA ASN A 504 -30.84 -56.59 -8.63
C ASN A 504 -32.11 -56.90 -9.46
N ILE A 505 -32.39 -56.04 -10.43
CA ILE A 505 -33.54 -56.12 -11.33
C ILE A 505 -33.42 -57.34 -12.27
N LEU A 506 -32.21 -57.83 -12.55
CA LEU A 506 -32.02 -59.07 -13.33
C LEU A 506 -32.63 -60.30 -12.65
N LYS A 507 -32.76 -60.27 -11.33
CA LYS A 507 -33.37 -61.35 -10.53
C LYS A 507 -34.90 -61.20 -10.39
N ASP A 508 -35.51 -60.14 -10.95
CA ASP A 508 -36.96 -59.93 -10.93
C ASP A 508 -37.66 -60.93 -11.87
N PRO A 509 -38.51 -61.85 -11.37
CA PRO A 509 -39.21 -62.83 -12.21
C PRO A 509 -40.16 -62.18 -13.24
N ASN A 510 -40.54 -60.91 -13.04
CA ASN A 510 -41.39 -60.17 -13.95
C ASN A 510 -40.62 -59.29 -14.96
N LEU A 511 -39.28 -59.33 -14.97
CA LEU A 511 -38.45 -58.46 -15.81
C LEU A 511 -38.88 -58.49 -17.29
N ASN A 512 -39.02 -59.67 -17.89
CA ASN A 512 -39.41 -59.81 -19.30
C ASN A 512 -40.76 -59.15 -19.61
N LYS A 513 -41.72 -59.26 -18.69
CA LYS A 513 -43.05 -58.64 -18.83
C LYS A 513 -42.97 -57.11 -18.70
N ARG A 514 -42.13 -56.61 -17.79
CA ARG A 514 -41.88 -55.17 -17.60
C ARG A 514 -41.17 -54.56 -18.80
N MET A 515 -40.13 -55.23 -19.32
CA MET A 515 -39.44 -54.81 -20.55
C MET A 515 -40.40 -54.76 -21.74
N GLN A 516 -41.27 -55.76 -21.92
CA GLN A 516 -42.28 -55.74 -22.99
C GLN A 516 -43.27 -54.58 -22.89
N LYS A 517 -43.73 -54.25 -21.67
CA LYS A 517 -44.58 -53.07 -21.44
C LYS A 517 -43.84 -51.77 -21.73
N GLY A 518 -42.60 -51.66 -21.27
CA GLY A 518 -41.75 -50.49 -21.50
C GLY A 518 -41.48 -50.23 -22.99
N PHE A 519 -41.15 -51.28 -23.76
CA PHE A 519 -41.03 -51.17 -25.23
C PHE A 519 -42.29 -50.62 -25.88
N SER A 520 -43.47 -51.12 -25.48
CA SER A 520 -44.75 -50.66 -26.03
C SER A 520 -44.98 -49.18 -25.75
N LYS A 521 -44.67 -48.71 -24.54
CA LYS A 521 -44.79 -47.30 -24.14
C LYS A 521 -43.79 -46.41 -24.88
N LEU A 522 -42.50 -46.78 -24.91
CA LEU A 522 -41.45 -46.00 -25.57
C LEU A 522 -41.68 -45.89 -27.09
N ARG A 523 -42.19 -46.95 -27.74
CA ARG A 523 -42.62 -46.90 -29.15
C ARG A 523 -43.79 -45.94 -29.35
N GLY A 524 -44.79 -45.99 -28.47
CA GLY A 524 -45.92 -45.05 -28.50
C GLY A 524 -45.49 -43.58 -28.35
N LEU A 525 -44.36 -43.33 -27.69
CA LEU A 525 -43.76 -42.01 -27.51
C LEU A 525 -42.74 -41.62 -28.59
N ASN A 526 -42.49 -42.49 -29.58
CA ASN A 526 -41.47 -42.33 -30.63
C ASN A 526 -40.05 -42.09 -30.11
N ILE A 527 -39.68 -42.66 -28.95
CA ILE A 527 -38.30 -42.60 -28.43
C ILE A 527 -37.45 -43.69 -29.08
N ILE A 528 -37.96 -44.91 -29.15
CA ILE A 528 -37.23 -46.06 -29.70
C ILE A 528 -37.87 -46.56 -31.00
N ASN A 529 -37.05 -47.14 -31.88
CA ASN A 529 -37.50 -47.81 -33.10
C ASN A 529 -37.37 -49.35 -32.98
N GLU A 530 -37.75 -50.07 -34.03
CA GLU A 530 -37.66 -51.53 -34.07
C GLU A 530 -36.22 -52.06 -33.97
N ASP A 531 -35.23 -51.31 -34.48
CA ASP A 531 -33.82 -51.72 -34.47
C ASP A 531 -33.21 -51.60 -33.06
N THR A 532 -33.49 -50.49 -32.36
CA THR A 532 -33.13 -50.30 -30.95
C THR A 532 -33.75 -51.38 -30.08
N GLU A 533 -35.03 -51.72 -30.30
CA GLU A 533 -35.67 -52.81 -29.56
C GLU A 533 -35.03 -54.18 -29.83
N LYS A 534 -34.72 -54.51 -31.09
CA LYS A 534 -34.03 -55.76 -31.43
C LYS A 534 -32.69 -55.86 -30.70
N SER A 535 -31.89 -54.79 -30.73
CA SER A 535 -30.61 -54.70 -30.03
C SER A 535 -30.76 -54.96 -28.52
N ILE A 536 -31.70 -54.28 -27.86
CA ILE A 536 -31.93 -54.48 -26.41
C ILE A 536 -32.37 -55.92 -26.12
N ARG A 537 -33.21 -56.52 -26.98
CA ARG A 537 -33.68 -57.91 -26.81
C ARG A 537 -32.58 -58.94 -27.01
N GLU A 538 -31.63 -58.69 -27.90
CA GLU A 538 -30.47 -59.56 -28.09
C GLU A 538 -29.59 -59.58 -26.84
N ILE A 539 -29.32 -58.40 -26.27
CA ILE A 539 -28.56 -58.27 -25.01
C ILE A 539 -29.29 -58.98 -23.87
N LEU A 540 -30.61 -58.77 -23.72
CA LEU A 540 -31.41 -59.46 -22.69
C LEU A 540 -31.37 -60.99 -22.82
N LYS A 541 -31.40 -61.53 -24.04
CA LYS A 541 -31.33 -62.98 -24.27
C LYS A 541 -29.98 -63.57 -23.88
N ASN A 542 -28.90 -62.79 -23.94
CA ASN A 542 -27.58 -63.23 -23.54
C ASN A 542 -27.39 -63.23 -22.01
N LEU A 543 -28.33 -62.62 -21.26
CA LEU A 543 -28.32 -62.56 -19.79
C LEU A 543 -29.16 -63.64 -19.10
N THR A 544 -30.08 -64.27 -19.84
CA THR A 544 -31.00 -65.33 -19.38
C THR A 544 -30.61 -66.67 -19.95
#